data_AF-A0A1I7JZ53-F1
#
_entry.id   AF-A0A1I7JZ53-F1
#
_cell.length_a   1.000
_cell.length_b   1.000
_cell.length_c   1.000
_cell.angle_alpha   90.00
_cell.angle_beta   90.00
_cell.angle_gamma   90.00
#
_symmetry.space_group_name_H-M   'P 1'
#
loop_
_entity.id
_entity.type
_entity.pdbx_description
1 polymer ?
#
loop_
_entity_poly.entity_id
_entity_poly.type
_entity_poly.pdbx_seq_one_letter_code
_entity_poly.pdbx_strand_id
1 'polypeptide(L)' 'MKPAIVESDGHLPAGQSLKRALDTRQLGLNLRTVYEGSVDTQPITDTHVELLLRLRQKERELRRAI' A
#
# COMPACT_ATOMS: atom_id res chain seq x y z
N MET A 1 -34.11 4.88 -41.26
CA MET A 1 -32.73 4.47 -40.91
C MET A 1 -32.82 3.09 -40.24
N LYS A 2 -32.19 2.06 -40.79
CA LYS A 2 -32.20 0.68 -40.27
C LYS A 2 -31.00 0.49 -39.33
N PRO A 3 -31.15 -0.11 -38.14
CA PRO A 3 -30.02 -0.44 -37.28
C PRO A 3 -29.39 -1.75 -37.77
N ALA A 4 -28.08 -1.75 -37.99
CA ALA A 4 -27.33 -2.96 -38.27
C ALA A 4 -27.08 -3.70 -36.95
N ILE A 5 -27.81 -4.80 -36.77
CA ILE A 5 -27.49 -5.84 -35.79
C ILE A 5 -26.24 -6.55 -36.33
N VAL A 6 -25.12 -6.42 -35.63
CA VAL A 6 -23.94 -7.25 -35.83
C VAL A 6 -23.80 -8.13 -34.60
N GLU A 7 -24.47 -9.27 -34.65
CA GLU A 7 -24.07 -10.44 -33.89
C GLU A 7 -23.01 -11.19 -34.73
N SER A 8 -21.86 -11.49 -34.13
CA SER A 8 -21.35 -12.86 -34.01
C SER A 8 -19.87 -12.85 -33.61
N ASP A 9 -19.67 -13.29 -32.38
CA ASP A 9 -18.67 -14.29 -31.98
C ASP A 9 -17.19 -14.01 -32.22
N GLY A 10 -16.60 -13.37 -31.20
CA GLY A 10 -15.19 -13.48 -30.86
C GLY A 10 -15.04 -13.70 -29.35
N HIS A 11 -15.35 -14.92 -28.89
CA HIS A 11 -14.87 -15.58 -27.68
C HIS A 11 -14.17 -14.65 -26.66
N LEU A 12 -14.92 -14.01 -25.75
CA LEU A 12 -14.32 -13.36 -24.59
C LEU A 12 -13.84 -14.45 -23.62
N PRO A 13 -12.53 -14.62 -23.38
CA PRO A 13 -12.11 -15.57 -22.37
C PRO A 13 -12.46 -14.95 -21.02
N ALA A 14 -13.49 -15.52 -20.39
CA ALA A 14 -13.78 -15.36 -18.97
C ALA A 14 -12.45 -15.49 -18.21
N GLY A 15 -12.12 -14.47 -17.42
CA GLY A 15 -10.75 -14.20 -16.98
C GLY A 15 -10.01 -15.39 -16.39
N GLN A 16 -8.81 -15.65 -16.90
CA GLN A 16 -7.78 -16.53 -16.32
C GLN A 16 -6.68 -16.60 -17.38
N SER A 17 -5.45 -16.15 -17.13
CA SER A 17 -4.67 -16.53 -16.00
C SER A 17 -3.53 -15.51 -15.89
N LEU A 18 -3.43 -14.84 -14.75
CA LEU A 18 -2.22 -14.34 -14.11
C LEU A 18 -0.97 -14.21 -15.02
N LYS A 19 -0.28 -13.07 -14.97
CA LYS A 19 1.13 -12.85 -15.40
C LYS A 19 1.35 -12.20 -16.78
N ARG A 20 0.97 -10.92 -16.95
CA ARG A 20 2.12 -10.02 -17.18
C ARG A 20 2.79 -10.07 -15.82
N ALA A 21 3.87 -10.84 -15.68
CA ALA A 21 4.59 -10.89 -14.41
C ALA A 21 4.86 -9.43 -14.08
N LEU A 22 4.06 -8.85 -13.18
CA LEU A 22 4.37 -7.54 -12.64
C LEU A 22 5.75 -7.77 -12.08
N ASP A 23 6.73 -7.09 -12.65
CA ASP A 23 8.08 -7.15 -12.14
C ASP A 23 7.97 -6.56 -10.73
N THR A 24 7.74 -7.44 -9.76
CA THR A 24 7.46 -7.08 -8.37
C THR A 24 8.66 -6.37 -7.77
N ARG A 25 9.85 -6.62 -8.33
CA ARG A 25 11.06 -5.89 -8.00
C ARG A 25 10.97 -4.46 -8.50
N GLN A 26 10.65 -4.23 -9.77
CA GLN A 26 10.48 -2.88 -10.29
C GLN A 26 9.33 -2.13 -9.60
N LEU A 27 8.22 -2.82 -9.32
CA LEU A 27 7.11 -2.26 -8.56
C LEU A 27 7.54 -1.88 -7.15
N GLY A 28 8.27 -2.76 -6.46
CA GLY A 28 8.81 -2.49 -5.12
C GLY A 28 9.77 -1.30 -5.11
N LEU A 29 10.65 -1.18 -6.10
CA LEU A 29 11.53 -0.03 -6.25
C LEU A 29 10.75 1.27 -6.45
N ASN A 30 9.75 1.26 -7.34
CA ASN A 30 8.92 2.44 -7.59
C ASN A 30 8.16 2.88 -6.33
N LEU A 31 7.55 1.92 -5.61
CA LEU A 31 6.84 2.21 -4.36
C LEU A 31 7.77 2.77 -3.29
N ARG A 32 8.98 2.20 -3.19
CA ARG A 32 10.01 2.68 -2.26
C ARG A 32 10.41 4.11 -2.56
N THR A 33 10.71 4.44 -3.82
CA THR A 33 11.09 5.80 -4.21
C THR A 33 10.01 6.83 -3.88
N VAL A 34 8.73 6.48 -4.11
CA VAL A 34 7.61 7.36 -3.75
C VAL A 34 7.52 7.54 -2.24
N TYR A 35 7.67 6.46 -1.46
CA TYR A 35 7.64 6.51 0.00
C TYR A 35 8.82 7.33 0.56
N GLU A 36 10.04 7.09 0.10
CA GLU A 36 11.24 7.83 0.53
C GLU A 36 11.11 9.33 0.28
N GLY A 37 10.61 9.73 -0.89
CA GLY A 37 10.43 11.14 -1.24
C GLY A 37 9.25 11.84 -0.55
N SER A 38 8.30 11.09 0.02
CA SER A 38 7.07 11.65 0.60
C SER A 38 6.95 11.47 2.10
N VAL A 39 7.50 10.41 2.68
CA VAL A 39 7.33 10.03 4.09
C VAL A 39 8.65 10.11 4.85
N ASP A 40 9.75 9.56 4.32
CA ASP A 40 11.02 9.54 5.07
C ASP A 40 11.62 10.93 5.29
N THR A 41 11.26 11.90 4.45
CA THR A 41 11.67 13.30 4.62
C THR A 41 10.77 14.08 5.57
N GLN A 42 9.65 13.51 6.02
CA GLN A 42 8.74 14.20 6.93
C GLN A 42 9.30 14.19 8.35
N PRO A 43 9.17 15.31 9.09
CA PRO A 43 9.53 15.32 10.50
C PRO A 43 8.60 14.38 11.28
N ILE A 44 9.13 13.75 12.32
CA ILE A 44 8.30 13.05 13.31
C ILE A 44 7.40 14.08 13.98
N THR A 45 6.08 13.89 13.88
CA THR A 45 5.10 14.82 14.44
C THR A 45 5.07 14.75 15.97
N ASP A 46 4.65 15.85 16.60
CA ASP A 46 4.50 15.92 18.06
C ASP A 46 3.55 14.85 18.60
N THR A 47 2.51 14.49 17.84
CA THR A 47 1.60 13.39 18.19
C THR A 47 2.32 12.05 18.23
N HIS A 48 3.21 11.76 17.27
CA HIS A 48 4.01 10.53 17.32
C HIS A 48 4.97 10.54 18.52
N VAL A 49 5.60 11.67 18.82
CA VAL A 49 6.47 11.81 20.00
C VAL A 49 5.69 11.59 21.29
N GLU A 50 4.50 12.18 21.42
CA GLU A 50 3.64 12.02 22.59
C GLU A 50 3.26 10.55 22.81
N LEU A 51 2.89 9.83 21.74
CA LEU A 51 2.56 8.40 21.83
C LEU A 51 3.74 7.57 22.33
N LEU A 52 4.96 7.85 21.84
CA LEU A 52 6.17 7.17 22.28
C LEU A 52 6.49 7.46 23.76
N LEU A 53 6.33 8.71 24.20
CA LEU A 53 6.53 9.08 25.60
C LEU A 53 5.51 8.41 26.52
N ARG A 54 4.23 8.37 26.12
CA ARG A 54 3.17 7.67 26.86
C ARG A 54 3.45 6.17 26.95
N LEU A 55 3.91 5.54 25.87
CA LEU A 55 4.29 4.13 25.87
C LEU A 55 5.43 3.88 26.88
N ARG A 56 6.50 4.67 26.80
CA ARG A 56 7.66 4.57 27.70
C ARG A 56 7.26 4.76 29.17
N GLN A 57 6.35 5.68 29.45
CA GLN A 57 5.84 5.91 30.80
C GLN A 57 5.15 4.65 31.35
N LYS A 58 4.24 4.05 30.57
CA LYS A 58 3.56 2.80 30.95
C LYS A 58 4.53 1.64 31.19
N GLU A 59 5.56 1.51 30.35
CA GLU A 59 6.59 0.48 30.54
C GLU A 59 7.36 0.66 31.85
N ARG A 60 7.69 1.91 32.22
CA ARG A 60 8.36 2.21 33.49
C ARG A 60 7.47 1.92 34.69
N GLU A 61 6.18 2.25 34.60
CA GLU A 61 5.20 1.94 35.64
C GLU A 61 5.09 0.44 35.85
N LEU A 62 4.97 -0.34 34.77
CA LEU A 62 4.95 -1.80 34.84
C LEU A 62 6.19 -2.37 35.52
N ARG A 63 7.38 -1.86 35.19
CA ARG A 63 8.65 -2.30 35.82
C ARG A 63 8.78 -1.94 37.29
N ARG A 64 8.06 -0.90 37.77
CA ARG A 64 8.07 -0.49 39.18
C ARG A 64 7.04 -1.22 40.04
N ALA A 65 6.05 -1.86 39.40
CA ALA A 65 5.02 -2.65 40.05
C ALA A 65 5.46 -4.10 40.34
N ILE A 66 6.69 -4.47 39.93
CA ILE A 66 7.38 -5.74 40.19
C ILE A 66 8.46 -5.46 41.24
#